data_AF-X0L9M5-F1
#
_entry.id   AF-X0L9M5-F1
#
_cell.length_a   1.000
_cell.length_b   1.000
_cell.length_c   1.000
_cell.angle_alpha   90.00
_cell.angle_beta   90.00
_cell.angle_gamma   90.00
#
_symmetry.space_group_name_H-M   'P 1'
#
loop_
_entity.id
_entity.type
_entity.pdbx_description
1 polymer ?
#
loop_
_entity_poly.entity_id
_entity_poly.type
_entity_poly.pdbx_seq_one_letter_code
_entity_poly.pdbx_strand_id
1 'polypeptide(L)'
;MAVALPRRFYSLLWVAILLALVVFFIFLREDTWSSIPRPPSGWKIPFTTDDGVLSSWMGGSKKKGKDPKEPLRIMLVESSGTHDEVAAALMHAFGNQEGSSLDVYFANQRFNMQGIMANFTLAANVTVHKWDKFANDVTENPPHILVSTTCEFDLDRGTDPIVNLLKTANTHLFCTIHHADRWAQGKYVQAVRSWAEHERVDFVGLSQHTIDFFLNDTIPKWHTAANLTTRVIPPVFPVHIPDPDLEPGISLSLQGDYSDGRRDYNGVFNHLGSVIRKANEESEGHTPQNVSLHLIGHGTHPSVPDHVKDHVFFDEGLSYPDFYTLMSKSFAVLPAFASETYFDRKASSTIPAALIAGAPIVATEELLKAYSYMPREATWVARPGEGEMDVIERVIDDRDGFLKRRQAVRDFTKSLLEQNQANTKAWINEAFEKYNRN
;
A
#
# COMPACT_ATOMS: atom_id res chain seq x y z
N MET A 1 -51.05 -2.03 43.16
CA MET A 1 -51.89 -2.37 41.99
C MET A 1 -50.95 -2.59 40.81
N ALA A 2 -50.71 -3.85 40.43
CA ALA A 2 -49.85 -4.18 39.30
C ALA A 2 -50.66 -4.05 38.00
N VAL A 3 -50.26 -3.15 37.12
CA VAL A 3 -50.90 -2.96 35.81
C VAL A 3 -50.49 -4.13 34.93
N ALA A 4 -51.42 -5.05 34.68
CA ALA A 4 -51.22 -6.16 33.77
C ALA A 4 -51.11 -5.63 32.33
N LEU A 5 -49.93 -5.75 31.72
CA LEU A 5 -49.71 -5.35 30.34
C LEU A 5 -50.52 -6.25 29.39
N PRO A 6 -51.01 -5.72 28.25
CA PRO A 6 -51.81 -6.49 27.30
C PRO A 6 -51.06 -7.71 26.79
N ARG A 7 -51.75 -8.87 26.65
CA ARG A 7 -51.16 -10.13 26.15
C ARG A 7 -50.30 -9.99 24.89
N ARG A 8 -50.64 -9.04 24.01
CA ARG A 8 -49.90 -8.74 22.77
C ARG A 8 -48.49 -8.20 23.03
N PHE A 9 -48.28 -7.51 24.15
CA PHE A 9 -46.96 -7.00 24.55
C PHE A 9 -46.02 -8.14 24.94
N TYR A 10 -46.52 -9.14 25.67
CA TYR A 10 -45.75 -10.34 25.99
C TYR A 10 -45.44 -11.17 24.74
N SER A 11 -46.36 -11.27 23.78
CA SER A 11 -46.09 -11.96 22.50
C SER A 11 -45.00 -11.28 21.68
N LEU A 12 -45.01 -9.95 21.58
CA LEU A 12 -43.96 -9.18 20.88
C LEU A 12 -42.61 -9.28 21.59
N LEU A 13 -42.61 -9.25 22.93
CA LEU A 13 -41.40 -9.45 23.73
C LEU A 13 -40.81 -10.85 23.49
N TRP A 14 -41.64 -11.90 23.43
CA TRP A 14 -41.18 -13.25 23.14
C TRP A 14 -40.62 -13.41 21.72
N VAL A 15 -41.23 -12.76 20.72
CA VAL A 15 -40.70 -12.75 19.35
C VAL A 15 -39.37 -12.01 19.28
N ALA A 16 -39.23 -10.88 19.97
CA ALA A 16 -37.97 -10.12 20.04
C ALA A 16 -36.87 -10.92 20.75
N ILE A 17 -37.19 -11.62 21.85
CA ILE A 17 -36.26 -12.49 22.56
C ILE A 17 -35.85 -13.69 21.70
N LEU A 18 -36.78 -14.31 20.97
CA LEU A 18 -36.47 -15.40 20.04
C LEU A 18 -35.59 -14.95 18.88
N LEU A 19 -35.85 -13.78 18.30
CA LEU A 19 -34.99 -13.19 17.26
C LEU A 19 -33.60 -12.84 17.80
N ALA A 20 -33.52 -12.28 19.00
CA ALA A 20 -32.25 -11.99 19.67
C ALA A 20 -31.47 -13.28 19.96
N LEU A 21 -32.14 -14.37 20.36
CA LEU A 21 -31.52 -15.68 20.57
C LEU A 21 -31.06 -16.31 19.25
N VAL A 22 -31.84 -16.23 18.18
CA VAL A 22 -31.43 -16.73 16.85
C VAL A 22 -30.20 -15.97 16.33
N VAL A 23 -30.17 -14.64 16.46
CA VAL A 23 -29.00 -13.83 16.11
C VAL A 23 -27.82 -14.19 17.03
N PHE A 24 -28.05 -14.33 18.33
CA PHE A 24 -27.01 -14.74 19.30
C PHE A 24 -26.41 -16.12 18.98
N PHE A 25 -27.21 -17.10 18.53
CA PHE A 25 -26.72 -18.42 18.13
C PHE A 25 -26.07 -18.47 16.73
N ILE A 26 -26.43 -17.57 15.82
CA ILE A 26 -25.80 -17.44 14.50
C ILE A 26 -24.41 -16.78 14.61
N PHE A 27 -24.22 -15.85 15.55
CA PHE A 27 -22.98 -15.08 15.67
C PHE A 27 -21.96 -15.63 16.72
N LEU A 28 -22.32 -16.63 17.54
CA LEU A 28 -21.41 -17.22 18.55
C LEU A 28 -21.02 -18.68 18.31
N ARG A 29 -21.26 -19.24 17.12
CA ARG A 29 -20.76 -20.58 16.75
C ARG A 29 -19.90 -20.53 15.48
N GLU A 30 -18.62 -20.29 15.69
CA GLU A 30 -17.59 -20.97 14.91
C GLU A 30 -17.82 -22.50 15.07
N ASP A 31 -17.72 -23.25 13.97
CA ASP A 31 -17.82 -24.73 13.90
C ASP A 31 -19.20 -25.41 13.91
N THR A 32 -20.15 -24.99 13.07
CA THR A 32 -21.28 -25.87 12.69
C THR A 32 -21.56 -25.91 11.18
N TRP A 33 -20.59 -26.40 10.39
CA TRP A 33 -20.82 -26.90 9.02
C TRP A 33 -20.62 -28.42 8.89
N SER A 34 -20.68 -29.16 10.00
CA SER A 34 -20.52 -30.63 10.02
C SER A 34 -21.78 -31.43 10.39
N SER A 35 -22.93 -30.77 10.57
CA SER A 35 -24.20 -31.43 10.98
C SER A 35 -25.37 -31.27 10.00
N ILE A 36 -25.12 -30.82 8.76
CA ILE A 36 -26.12 -30.87 7.69
C ILE A 36 -26.17 -32.31 7.14
N PRO A 37 -27.33 -33.00 7.12
CA PRO A 37 -27.45 -34.32 6.53
C PRO A 37 -27.03 -34.28 5.06
N ARG A 38 -26.16 -35.22 4.63
CA ARG A 38 -25.84 -35.36 3.20
C ARG A 38 -27.14 -35.66 2.44
N PRO A 39 -27.41 -34.97 1.31
CA PRO A 39 -28.59 -35.27 0.52
C PRO A 39 -28.50 -36.70 -0.04
N PRO A 40 -29.63 -37.42 -0.15
CA PRO A 40 -29.66 -38.78 -0.67
C PRO A 40 -29.12 -38.83 -2.12
N SER A 41 -28.45 -39.93 -2.47
CA SER A 41 -27.87 -40.09 -3.81
C SER A 41 -28.94 -39.98 -4.88
N GLY A 42 -28.81 -38.97 -5.75
CA GLY A 42 -29.77 -38.67 -6.82
C GLY A 42 -30.59 -37.40 -6.61
N TRP A 43 -30.47 -36.70 -5.48
CA TRP A 43 -31.13 -35.41 -5.29
C TRP A 43 -30.34 -34.29 -5.98
N LYS A 44 -30.83 -33.82 -7.14
CA LYS A 44 -30.37 -32.60 -7.80
C LYS A 44 -31.10 -31.41 -7.18
N ILE A 45 -30.36 -30.55 -6.48
CA ILE A 45 -30.89 -29.28 -5.96
C ILE A 45 -31.22 -28.39 -7.18
N PRO A 46 -32.43 -27.80 -7.27
CA PRO A 46 -32.78 -26.89 -8.36
C PRO A 46 -32.29 -25.48 -8.00
N PHE A 47 -30.98 -25.32 -7.87
CA PHE A 47 -30.36 -24.01 -8.05
C PHE A 47 -29.61 -24.11 -9.36
N THR A 48 -30.28 -23.63 -10.40
CA THR A 48 -29.65 -23.26 -11.66
C THR A 48 -28.51 -22.32 -11.32
N THR A 49 -27.31 -22.61 -11.78
CA THR A 49 -26.25 -21.60 -11.82
C THR A 49 -26.80 -20.43 -12.64
N ASP A 50 -26.67 -19.20 -12.12
CA ASP A 50 -27.14 -17.97 -12.75
C ASP A 50 -26.37 -17.61 -14.04
N ASP A 51 -25.71 -18.57 -14.68
CA ASP A 51 -24.98 -18.40 -15.94
C ASP A 51 -25.94 -18.31 -17.15
N GLY A 52 -27.18 -18.80 -17.00
CA GLY A 52 -28.17 -18.86 -18.09
C GLY A 52 -29.15 -17.68 -18.17
N VAL A 53 -29.35 -16.94 -17.07
CA VAL A 53 -30.36 -15.85 -17.02
C VAL A 53 -29.72 -14.47 -17.23
N LEU A 54 -28.43 -14.30 -16.95
CA LEU A 54 -27.71 -13.04 -17.21
C LEU A 54 -27.34 -12.83 -18.69
N SER A 55 -27.22 -13.90 -19.47
CA SER A 55 -26.92 -13.82 -20.92
C SER A 55 -28.12 -13.44 -21.78
N SER A 56 -29.36 -13.58 -21.27
CA SER A 56 -30.60 -13.32 -22.03
C SER A 56 -31.28 -11.98 -21.70
N TRP A 57 -30.82 -11.24 -20.67
CA TRP A 57 -31.36 -9.92 -20.31
C TRP A 57 -30.44 -8.74 -20.66
N MET A 58 -29.15 -8.97 -20.97
CA MET A 58 -28.28 -7.94 -21.52
C MET A 58 -28.61 -7.69 -22.99
N GLY A 59 -29.64 -6.86 -23.22
CA GLY A 59 -29.92 -6.24 -24.51
C GLY A 59 -28.62 -5.65 -25.09
N GLY A 60 -28.32 -6.02 -26.33
CA GLY A 60 -27.11 -5.64 -27.05
C GLY A 60 -27.00 -4.13 -27.25
N SER A 61 -26.48 -3.43 -26.25
CA SER A 61 -25.73 -2.21 -26.47
C SER A 61 -24.36 -2.64 -26.97
N LYS A 62 -24.03 -2.32 -28.23
CA LYS A 62 -22.65 -2.38 -28.71
C LYS A 62 -21.81 -1.48 -27.80
N LYS A 63 -21.10 -2.08 -26.84
CA LYS A 63 -20.15 -1.38 -25.97
C LYS A 63 -19.09 -0.76 -26.88
N LYS A 64 -19.17 0.55 -27.13
CA LYS A 64 -18.22 1.26 -27.98
C LYS A 64 -16.83 1.15 -27.36
N GLY A 65 -15.86 0.63 -28.12
CA GLY A 65 -14.44 0.83 -27.82
C GLY A 65 -14.11 2.34 -27.78
N LYS A 66 -12.98 2.70 -27.16
CA LYS A 66 -12.50 4.08 -27.08
C LYS A 66 -12.54 4.74 -28.47
N ASP A 67 -13.27 5.86 -28.61
CA ASP A 67 -13.17 6.68 -29.83
C ASP A 67 -11.72 7.20 -29.90
N PRO A 68 -10.97 6.94 -30.98
CA PRO A 68 -9.58 7.40 -31.13
C PRO A 68 -9.41 8.92 -30.97
N LYS A 69 -10.49 9.69 -31.10
CA LYS A 69 -10.50 11.14 -30.96
C LYS A 69 -10.80 11.62 -29.54
N GLU A 70 -11.27 10.75 -28.64
CA GLU A 70 -11.52 11.12 -27.25
C GLU A 70 -10.22 11.07 -26.42
N PRO A 71 -9.95 12.11 -25.60
CA PRO A 71 -8.79 12.10 -24.72
C PRO A 71 -8.88 10.93 -23.74
N LEU A 72 -7.74 10.37 -23.37
CA LEU A 72 -7.67 9.33 -22.34
C LEU A 72 -8.18 9.92 -21.01
N ARG A 73 -9.11 9.21 -20.35
CA ARG A 73 -9.70 9.62 -19.07
C ARG A 73 -9.25 8.65 -18.00
N ILE A 74 -8.49 9.14 -17.04
CA ILE A 74 -7.97 8.36 -15.92
C ILE A 74 -8.61 8.95 -14.65
N MET A 75 -9.15 8.10 -13.80
CA MET A 75 -9.55 8.46 -12.44
C MET A 75 -8.64 7.74 -11.45
N LEU A 76 -8.06 8.48 -10.51
CA LEU A 76 -7.32 7.92 -9.38
C LEU A 76 -8.10 8.16 -8.10
N VAL A 77 -8.22 7.13 -7.27
CA VAL A 77 -9.05 7.19 -6.06
C VAL A 77 -8.26 6.76 -4.83
N GLU A 78 -8.39 7.52 -3.74
CA GLU A 78 -7.82 7.22 -2.42
C GLU A 78 -8.89 7.51 -1.35
N SER A 79 -9.50 6.44 -0.84
CA SER A 79 -10.66 6.51 0.04
C SER A 79 -10.34 6.53 1.52
N SER A 80 -9.13 6.15 1.93
CA SER A 80 -8.80 5.92 3.34
C SER A 80 -8.35 7.20 4.04
N GLY A 81 -7.73 8.13 3.31
CA GLY A 81 -7.07 9.29 3.85
C GLY A 81 -5.77 8.96 4.59
N THR A 82 -5.17 7.80 4.31
CA THR A 82 -3.99 7.29 5.03
C THR A 82 -2.84 6.80 4.16
N HIS A 83 -3.03 6.69 2.84
CA HIS A 83 -2.02 6.20 1.89
C HIS A 83 -1.60 7.29 0.89
N ASP A 84 -1.37 8.51 1.41
CA ASP A 84 -0.98 9.70 0.64
C ASP A 84 0.24 9.45 -0.28
N GLU A 85 1.27 8.77 0.23
CA GLU A 85 2.51 8.44 -0.52
C GLU A 85 2.24 7.54 -1.72
N VAL A 86 1.38 6.53 -1.56
CA VAL A 86 1.05 5.60 -2.65
C VAL A 86 0.19 6.31 -3.70
N ALA A 87 -0.77 7.12 -3.27
CA ALA A 87 -1.56 7.92 -4.21
C ALA A 87 -0.70 8.94 -4.97
N ALA A 88 0.28 9.56 -4.31
CA ALA A 88 1.24 10.46 -4.96
C ALA A 88 2.09 9.72 -6.01
N ALA A 89 2.59 8.53 -5.69
CA ALA A 89 3.34 7.70 -6.64
C ALA A 89 2.48 7.28 -7.85
N LEU A 90 1.25 6.84 -7.61
CA LEU A 90 0.32 6.44 -8.67
C LEU A 90 -0.10 7.65 -9.52
N MET A 91 -0.37 8.80 -8.91
CA MET A 91 -0.66 10.04 -9.63
C MET A 91 0.53 10.43 -10.52
N HIS A 92 1.75 10.33 -10.02
CA HIS A 92 2.94 10.64 -10.82
C HIS A 92 3.15 9.65 -11.97
N ALA A 93 2.96 8.35 -11.74
CA ALA A 93 3.13 7.34 -12.77
C ALA A 93 2.05 7.41 -13.86
N PHE A 94 0.77 7.43 -13.46
CA PHE A 94 -0.36 7.46 -14.39
C PHE A 94 -0.64 8.86 -14.96
N GLY A 95 -0.18 9.94 -14.31
CA GLY A 95 -0.37 11.32 -14.78
C GLY A 95 0.53 11.73 -15.94
N ASN A 96 1.50 10.91 -16.33
CA ASN A 96 2.43 11.21 -17.43
C ASN A 96 1.98 10.66 -18.80
N GLN A 97 0.66 10.58 -19.03
CA GLN A 97 0.10 10.18 -20.32
C GLN A 97 -0.28 11.43 -21.13
N GLU A 98 0.36 11.63 -22.28
CA GLU A 98 0.10 12.77 -23.16
C GLU A 98 -1.36 12.79 -23.66
N GLY A 99 -1.95 13.98 -23.71
CA GLY A 99 -3.33 14.17 -24.18
C GLY A 99 -4.39 13.49 -23.31
N SER A 100 -4.06 13.19 -22.04
CA SER A 100 -4.98 12.59 -21.08
C SER A 100 -5.52 13.62 -20.07
N SER A 101 -6.60 13.23 -19.41
CA SER A 101 -7.16 13.89 -18.22
C SER A 101 -7.02 12.93 -17.05
N LEU A 102 -6.62 13.48 -15.90
CA LEU A 102 -6.48 12.75 -14.65
C LEU A 102 -7.32 13.44 -13.57
N ASP A 103 -8.44 12.83 -13.20
CA ASP A 103 -9.24 13.25 -12.05
C ASP A 103 -8.83 12.45 -10.82
N VAL A 104 -8.46 13.12 -9.74
CA VAL A 104 -7.95 12.50 -8.52
C VAL A 104 -8.89 12.76 -7.36
N TYR A 105 -9.30 11.72 -6.65
CA TYR A 105 -10.29 11.79 -5.57
C TYR A 105 -9.66 11.39 -4.23
N PHE A 106 -9.54 12.34 -3.32
CA PHE A 106 -8.97 12.11 -1.98
C PHE A 106 -10.02 12.17 -0.89
N ALA A 107 -9.99 11.21 0.03
CA ALA A 107 -10.72 11.32 1.29
C ALA A 107 -10.07 12.33 2.24
N ASN A 108 -8.73 12.32 2.29
CA ASN A 108 -7.94 13.28 3.05
C ASN A 108 -6.55 13.41 2.39
N GLN A 109 -5.92 14.57 2.53
CA GLN A 109 -4.51 14.77 2.17
C GLN A 109 -3.77 15.25 3.42
N ARG A 110 -3.01 14.35 4.03
CA ARG A 110 -2.37 14.62 5.33
C ARG A 110 -1.00 15.28 5.13
N PHE A 111 -0.52 15.90 6.21
CA PHE A 111 0.87 16.36 6.35
C PHE A 111 1.39 17.17 5.15
N ASN A 112 0.54 18.01 4.57
CA ASN A 112 0.88 18.85 3.41
C ASN A 112 1.31 18.07 2.14
N MET A 113 0.82 16.84 1.92
CA MET A 113 1.09 16.08 0.68
C MET A 113 0.66 16.85 -0.56
N GLN A 114 -0.42 17.64 -0.48
CA GLN A 114 -0.89 18.49 -1.57
C GLN A 114 0.20 19.46 -2.07
N GLY A 115 1.08 19.95 -1.19
CA GLY A 115 2.19 20.81 -1.58
C GLY A 115 3.24 20.09 -2.42
N ILE A 116 3.47 18.81 -2.18
CA ILE A 116 4.35 17.97 -3.01
C ILE A 116 3.67 17.69 -4.36
N MET A 117 2.43 17.21 -4.34
CA MET A 117 1.73 16.78 -5.56
C MET A 117 1.45 17.95 -6.53
N ALA A 118 1.24 19.16 -6.02
CA ALA A 118 1.08 20.37 -6.83
C ALA A 118 2.35 20.75 -7.62
N ASN A 119 3.53 20.28 -7.20
CA ASN A 119 4.80 20.54 -7.88
C ASN A 119 5.12 19.49 -8.96
N PHE A 120 4.30 18.46 -9.13
CA PHE A 120 4.52 17.48 -10.19
C PHE A 120 4.35 18.13 -11.56
N THR A 121 5.32 17.91 -12.45
CA THR A 121 5.19 18.25 -13.86
C THR A 121 4.60 17.03 -14.57
N LEU A 122 3.29 17.04 -14.82
CA LEU A 122 2.55 15.93 -15.41
C LEU A 122 2.05 16.28 -16.82
N ALA A 123 2.06 15.29 -17.72
CA ALA A 123 1.54 15.46 -19.08
C ALA A 123 -0.01 15.50 -19.14
N ALA A 124 -0.68 14.89 -18.17
CA ALA A 124 -2.12 14.90 -18.04
C ALA A 124 -2.63 16.24 -17.51
N ASN A 125 -3.83 16.64 -17.93
CA ASN A 125 -4.55 17.70 -17.24
C ASN A 125 -5.14 17.16 -15.93
N VAL A 126 -4.62 17.62 -14.78
CA VAL A 126 -4.99 17.10 -13.46
C VAL A 126 -6.05 17.96 -12.80
N THR A 127 -7.11 17.32 -12.31
CA THR A 127 -8.07 17.95 -11.40
C THR A 127 -8.16 17.16 -10.11
N VAL A 128 -8.07 17.84 -8.97
CA VAL A 128 -8.17 17.21 -7.64
C VAL A 128 -9.55 17.49 -7.04
N HIS A 129 -10.22 16.44 -6.60
CA HIS A 129 -11.55 16.44 -6.04
C HIS A 129 -11.56 15.81 -4.64
N LYS A 130 -12.63 16.10 -3.90
CA LYS A 130 -12.95 15.38 -2.67
C LYS A 130 -13.58 14.03 -3.01
N TRP A 131 -13.34 13.02 -2.18
CA TRP A 131 -13.85 11.66 -2.34
C TRP A 131 -15.37 11.58 -2.53
N ASP A 132 -16.13 12.44 -1.87
CA ASP A 132 -17.60 12.44 -1.92
C ASP A 132 -18.19 12.70 -3.31
N LYS A 133 -17.41 13.32 -4.21
CA LYS A 133 -17.82 13.53 -5.61
C LYS A 133 -17.68 12.30 -6.49
N PHE A 134 -16.81 11.36 -6.11
CA PHE A 134 -16.43 10.22 -6.96
C PHE A 134 -17.63 9.46 -7.52
N ALA A 135 -18.62 9.13 -6.67
CA ALA A 135 -19.77 8.32 -7.07
C ALA A 135 -20.64 8.98 -8.16
N ASN A 136 -20.74 10.31 -8.14
CA ASN A 136 -21.50 11.06 -9.16
C ASN A 136 -20.68 11.16 -10.44
N ASP A 137 -19.42 11.62 -10.33
CA ASP A 137 -18.56 11.90 -11.48
C ASP A 137 -18.28 10.63 -12.30
N VAL A 138 -18.09 9.49 -11.63
CA VAL A 138 -17.84 8.19 -12.27
C VAL A 138 -19.07 7.66 -13.03
N THR A 139 -20.27 8.09 -12.64
CA THR A 139 -21.54 7.72 -13.31
C THR A 139 -21.80 8.64 -14.50
N GLU A 140 -21.57 9.95 -14.34
CA GLU A 140 -21.79 10.95 -15.39
C GLU A 140 -20.77 10.84 -16.52
N ASN A 141 -19.51 10.63 -16.18
CA ASN A 141 -18.41 10.55 -17.13
C ASN A 141 -17.44 9.41 -16.79
N PRO A 142 -17.80 8.15 -17.11
CA PRO A 142 -16.98 6.99 -16.78
C PRO A 142 -15.55 7.09 -17.34
N PRO A 143 -14.54 6.71 -16.53
CA PRO A 143 -13.16 6.73 -16.98
C PRO A 143 -12.85 5.57 -17.90
N HIS A 144 -11.82 5.73 -18.72
CA HIS A 144 -11.22 4.62 -19.45
C HIS A 144 -10.36 3.76 -18.51
N ILE A 145 -9.66 4.41 -17.57
CA ILE A 145 -8.78 3.77 -16.58
C ILE A 145 -9.18 4.23 -15.19
N LEU A 146 -9.45 3.31 -14.28
CA LEU A 146 -9.63 3.56 -12.87
C LEU A 146 -8.41 3.00 -12.11
N VAL A 147 -7.75 3.86 -11.34
CA VAL A 147 -6.60 3.50 -10.50
C VAL A 147 -7.04 3.62 -9.04
N SER A 148 -7.03 2.49 -8.34
CA SER A 148 -7.39 2.42 -6.94
C SER A 148 -6.13 2.33 -6.08
N THR A 149 -5.94 3.33 -5.22
CA THR A 149 -4.74 3.42 -4.37
C THR A 149 -4.69 2.31 -3.34
N THR A 150 -5.82 1.96 -2.75
CA THR A 150 -5.92 0.85 -1.80
C THR A 150 -7.22 0.15 -2.06
N CYS A 151 -7.17 -0.83 -2.95
CA CYS A 151 -8.36 -1.45 -3.51
C CYS A 151 -9.23 -2.13 -2.45
N GLU A 152 -8.62 -2.63 -1.37
CA GLU A 152 -9.36 -3.11 -0.20
C GLU A 152 -10.23 -2.01 0.42
N PHE A 153 -9.66 -0.81 0.62
CA PHE A 153 -10.36 0.30 1.26
C PHE A 153 -11.32 1.02 0.33
N ASP A 154 -10.94 1.19 -0.94
CA ASP A 154 -11.76 1.86 -1.95
C ASP A 154 -13.04 1.06 -2.22
N LEU A 155 -12.94 -0.27 -2.22
CA LEU A 155 -14.12 -1.14 -2.27
C LEU A 155 -14.95 -1.02 -0.98
N ASP A 156 -14.32 -0.97 0.21
CA ASP A 156 -15.06 -0.82 1.47
C ASP A 156 -15.84 0.47 1.60
N ARG A 157 -15.29 1.57 1.10
CA ARG A 157 -15.94 2.89 1.19
C ARG A 157 -16.92 3.14 0.04
N GLY A 158 -16.83 2.40 -1.05
CA GLY A 158 -17.62 2.66 -2.26
C GLY A 158 -17.59 1.53 -3.30
N THR A 159 -18.03 0.32 -2.93
CA THR A 159 -18.11 -0.84 -3.85
C THR A 159 -18.99 -0.54 -5.06
N ASP A 160 -20.19 0.04 -4.85
CA ASP A 160 -21.21 0.12 -5.91
C ASP A 160 -20.79 0.95 -7.13
N PRO A 161 -20.25 2.18 -6.98
CA PRO A 161 -19.77 2.94 -8.13
C PRO A 161 -18.69 2.20 -8.92
N ILE A 162 -17.77 1.53 -8.23
CA ILE A 162 -16.72 0.74 -8.88
C ILE A 162 -17.35 -0.44 -9.61
N VAL A 163 -18.10 -1.31 -8.95
CA VAL A 163 -18.70 -2.51 -9.57
C VAL A 163 -19.63 -2.16 -10.73
N ASN A 164 -20.35 -1.04 -10.66
CA ASN A 164 -21.25 -0.60 -11.72
C ASN A 164 -20.53 -0.26 -13.03
N LEU A 165 -19.28 0.21 -12.99
CA LEU A 165 -18.48 0.49 -14.19
C LEU A 165 -18.28 -0.72 -15.09
N LEU A 166 -18.28 -1.93 -14.53
CA LEU A 166 -18.18 -3.16 -15.34
C LEU A 166 -19.43 -3.33 -16.23
N LYS A 167 -20.60 -2.93 -15.70
CA LYS A 167 -21.89 -3.03 -16.37
C LYS A 167 -22.11 -1.89 -17.37
N THR A 168 -21.74 -0.67 -16.98
CA THR A 168 -22.11 0.56 -17.70
C THR A 168 -21.02 1.10 -18.62
N ALA A 169 -19.75 0.73 -18.41
CA ALA A 169 -18.61 1.28 -19.13
C ALA A 169 -17.58 0.22 -19.55
N ASN A 170 -16.58 0.65 -20.32
CA ASN A 170 -15.41 -0.13 -20.75
C ASN A 170 -14.13 0.33 -20.01
N THR A 171 -14.25 0.55 -18.71
CA THR A 171 -13.15 0.91 -17.81
C THR A 171 -12.21 -0.26 -17.48
N HIS A 172 -10.90 -0.03 -17.44
CA HIS A 172 -9.92 -0.95 -16.84
C HIS A 172 -9.61 -0.55 -15.40
N LEU A 173 -9.55 -1.51 -14.49
CA LEU A 173 -9.20 -1.28 -13.09
C LEU A 173 -7.74 -1.67 -12.83
N PHE A 174 -6.94 -0.74 -12.33
CA PHE A 174 -5.68 -1.05 -11.65
C PHE A 174 -5.94 -1.05 -10.14
N CYS A 175 -5.89 -2.24 -9.55
CA CYS A 175 -6.28 -2.50 -8.17
C CYS A 175 -5.01 -2.68 -7.32
N THR A 176 -4.59 -1.64 -6.60
CA THR A 176 -3.38 -1.72 -5.77
C THR A 176 -3.64 -2.47 -4.47
N ILE A 177 -2.82 -3.49 -4.23
CA ILE A 177 -2.88 -4.37 -3.06
C ILE A 177 -1.92 -3.88 -1.98
N HIS A 178 -2.45 -3.53 -0.81
CA HIS A 178 -1.65 -3.22 0.38
C HIS A 178 -1.47 -4.42 1.31
N HIS A 179 -2.45 -5.32 1.33
CA HIS A 179 -2.49 -6.47 2.23
C HIS A 179 -2.92 -7.72 1.47
N ALA A 180 -1.96 -8.47 0.93
CA ALA A 180 -2.26 -9.60 0.05
C ALA A 180 -3.11 -10.68 0.74
N ASP A 181 -2.93 -10.88 2.05
CA ASP A 181 -3.68 -11.84 2.88
C ASP A 181 -5.18 -11.53 2.99
N ARG A 182 -5.59 -10.26 2.89
CA ARG A 182 -7.02 -9.87 2.96
C ARG A 182 -7.83 -10.33 1.76
N TRP A 183 -7.17 -10.73 0.68
CA TRP A 183 -7.82 -11.15 -0.55
C TRP A 183 -8.13 -12.64 -0.57
N ALA A 184 -7.91 -13.41 0.50
CA ALA A 184 -8.10 -14.86 0.48
C ALA A 184 -9.57 -15.29 0.25
N GLN A 185 -10.53 -14.53 0.79
CA GLN A 185 -11.96 -14.83 0.70
C GLN A 185 -12.82 -13.59 1.02
N GLY A 186 -14.12 -13.68 0.75
CA GLY A 186 -15.09 -12.68 1.20
C GLY A 186 -15.36 -11.56 0.19
N LYS A 187 -15.74 -10.38 0.72
CA LYS A 187 -16.33 -9.28 -0.05
C LYS A 187 -15.43 -8.73 -1.17
N TYR A 188 -14.12 -8.63 -0.96
CA TYR A 188 -13.20 -8.08 -1.96
C TYR A 188 -13.11 -8.96 -3.19
N VAL A 189 -12.93 -10.28 -2.97
CA VAL A 189 -12.92 -11.27 -4.04
C VAL A 189 -14.23 -11.24 -4.82
N GLN A 190 -15.37 -11.15 -4.13
CA GLN A 190 -16.68 -11.06 -4.79
C GLN A 190 -16.83 -9.80 -5.64
N ALA A 191 -16.32 -8.66 -5.17
CA ALA A 191 -16.39 -7.39 -5.90
C ALA A 191 -15.53 -7.39 -7.17
N VAL A 192 -14.33 -7.97 -7.13
CA VAL A 192 -13.39 -7.97 -8.27
C VAL A 192 -13.49 -9.20 -9.16
N ARG A 193 -14.19 -10.27 -8.74
CA ARG A 193 -14.29 -11.52 -9.52
C ARG A 193 -14.77 -11.27 -10.94
N SER A 194 -15.86 -10.52 -11.10
CA SER A 194 -16.40 -10.24 -12.42
C SER A 194 -15.45 -9.39 -13.26
N TRP A 195 -14.67 -8.49 -12.64
CA TRP A 195 -13.62 -7.77 -13.35
C TRP A 195 -12.52 -8.69 -13.87
N ALA A 196 -12.11 -9.67 -13.06
CA ALA A 196 -11.10 -10.65 -13.42
C ALA A 196 -11.57 -11.59 -14.55
N GLU A 197 -12.81 -12.07 -14.48
CA GLU A 197 -13.42 -12.93 -15.50
C GLU A 197 -13.52 -12.24 -16.87
N HIS A 198 -13.67 -10.92 -16.89
CA HIS A 198 -13.70 -10.11 -18.11
C HIS A 198 -12.31 -9.55 -18.50
N GLU A 199 -11.24 -9.96 -17.82
CA GLU A 199 -9.87 -9.47 -18.04
C GLU A 199 -9.74 -7.94 -17.95
N ARG A 200 -10.54 -7.30 -17.09
CA ARG A 200 -10.64 -5.85 -16.90
C ARG A 200 -9.97 -5.33 -15.64
N VAL A 201 -9.19 -6.16 -14.96
CA VAL A 201 -8.43 -5.78 -13.77
C VAL A 201 -7.00 -6.29 -13.81
N ASP A 202 -6.08 -5.40 -13.46
CA ASP A 202 -4.70 -5.72 -13.14
C ASP A 202 -4.50 -5.49 -11.63
N PHE A 203 -3.98 -6.49 -10.92
CA PHE A 203 -3.62 -6.37 -9.51
C PHE A 203 -2.20 -5.82 -9.37
N VAL A 204 -2.04 -4.72 -8.65
CA VAL A 204 -0.78 -3.99 -8.57
C VAL A 204 -0.21 -4.11 -7.16
N GLY A 205 0.93 -4.78 -7.02
CA GLY A 205 1.67 -4.84 -5.77
C GLY A 205 2.67 -3.69 -5.65
N LEU A 206 2.95 -3.27 -4.44
CA LEU A 206 3.98 -2.26 -4.14
C LEU A 206 5.40 -2.85 -4.15
N SER A 207 5.49 -4.18 -4.13
CA SER A 207 6.74 -4.93 -4.22
C SER A 207 6.47 -6.37 -4.68
N GLN A 208 7.47 -7.05 -5.23
CA GLN A 208 7.31 -8.37 -5.84
C GLN A 208 6.83 -9.42 -4.82
N HIS A 209 7.38 -9.44 -3.59
CA HIS A 209 6.96 -10.41 -2.57
C HIS A 209 5.45 -10.39 -2.30
N THR A 210 4.84 -9.19 -2.26
CA THR A 210 3.39 -9.08 -2.05
C THR A 210 2.58 -9.73 -3.17
N ILE A 211 3.04 -9.63 -4.41
CA ILE A 211 2.43 -10.32 -5.56
C ILE A 211 2.68 -11.82 -5.50
N ASP A 212 3.89 -12.24 -5.14
CA ASP A 212 4.22 -13.65 -5.02
C ASP A 212 3.32 -14.33 -3.97
N PHE A 213 3.16 -13.71 -2.79
CA PHE A 213 2.23 -14.18 -1.77
C PHE A 213 0.78 -14.13 -2.24
N PHE A 214 0.38 -13.08 -2.95
CA PHE A 214 -0.95 -12.99 -3.54
C PHE A 214 -1.22 -14.19 -4.47
N LEU A 215 -0.31 -14.47 -5.40
CA LEU A 215 -0.46 -15.56 -6.37
C LEU A 215 -0.34 -16.96 -5.75
N ASN A 216 0.57 -17.16 -4.80
CA ASN A 216 0.89 -18.48 -4.27
C ASN A 216 0.03 -18.89 -3.08
N ASP A 217 -0.41 -17.93 -2.25
CA ASP A 217 -1.08 -18.22 -0.98
C ASP A 217 -2.52 -17.72 -0.94
N THR A 218 -2.84 -16.70 -1.73
CA THR A 218 -4.15 -16.03 -1.67
C THR A 218 -5.06 -16.49 -2.79
N ILE A 219 -4.63 -16.36 -4.05
CA ILE A 219 -5.42 -16.74 -5.23
C ILE A 219 -5.84 -18.21 -5.24
N PRO A 220 -5.04 -19.21 -4.79
CA PRO A 220 -5.48 -20.60 -4.77
C PRO A 220 -6.69 -20.86 -3.87
N LYS A 221 -7.01 -19.93 -2.95
CA LYS A 221 -8.21 -19.98 -2.11
C LYS A 221 -9.45 -19.45 -2.84
N TRP A 222 -9.29 -18.83 -4.00
CA TRP A 222 -10.39 -18.44 -4.86
C TRP A 222 -10.88 -19.71 -5.56
N HIS A 223 -12.13 -20.12 -5.30
CA HIS A 223 -12.74 -21.31 -5.92
C HIS A 223 -12.92 -21.23 -7.45
N THR A 224 -12.31 -20.24 -8.11
CA THR A 224 -12.42 -19.92 -9.53
C THR A 224 -11.04 -19.68 -10.11
N ALA A 225 -10.69 -20.40 -11.17
CA ALA A 225 -9.43 -20.24 -11.89
C ALA A 225 -9.56 -19.10 -12.92
N ALA A 226 -9.44 -17.86 -12.47
CA ALA A 226 -9.26 -16.73 -13.38
C ALA A 226 -7.75 -16.54 -13.62
N ASN A 227 -7.35 -16.39 -14.88
CA ASN A 227 -6.00 -15.99 -15.22
C ASN A 227 -5.84 -14.51 -14.85
N LEU A 228 -5.12 -14.20 -13.77
CA LEU A 228 -4.99 -12.83 -13.27
C LEU A 228 -3.75 -12.16 -13.82
N THR A 229 -3.90 -10.91 -14.25
CA THR A 229 -2.75 -10.06 -14.56
C THR A 229 -2.28 -9.39 -13.28
N THR A 230 -1.01 -9.57 -12.94
CA THR A 230 -0.37 -8.92 -11.80
C THR A 230 0.76 -8.01 -12.26
N ARG A 231 0.98 -6.91 -11.54
CA ARG A 231 1.99 -5.89 -11.81
C ARG A 231 2.68 -5.50 -10.52
N VAL A 232 3.86 -4.90 -10.62
CA VAL A 232 4.58 -4.33 -9.49
C VAL A 232 4.94 -2.89 -9.80
N ILE A 233 4.67 -1.99 -8.86
CA ILE A 233 5.09 -0.59 -8.92
C ILE A 233 5.67 -0.14 -7.57
N PRO A 234 6.99 0.08 -7.47
CA PRO A 234 7.56 0.72 -6.28
C PRO A 234 6.97 2.13 -6.11
N PRO A 235 6.37 2.48 -4.97
CA PRO A 235 5.61 3.72 -4.83
C PRO A 235 6.54 4.91 -4.55
N VAL A 236 7.30 5.33 -5.56
CA VAL A 236 8.18 6.50 -5.53
C VAL A 236 7.62 7.65 -6.36
N PHE A 237 7.87 8.89 -5.93
CA PHE A 237 7.49 10.12 -6.60
C PHE A 237 8.56 11.20 -6.39
N PRO A 238 8.65 12.22 -7.26
CA PRO A 238 9.66 13.27 -7.11
C PRO A 238 9.31 14.18 -5.93
N VAL A 239 10.30 14.47 -5.09
CA VAL A 239 10.20 15.50 -4.05
C VAL A 239 11.39 16.45 -4.21
N HIS A 240 11.13 17.75 -4.16
CA HIS A 240 12.20 18.73 -4.09
C HIS A 240 12.77 18.75 -2.67
N ILE A 241 13.91 18.08 -2.50
CA ILE A 241 14.65 18.04 -1.25
C ILE A 241 15.89 18.91 -1.43
N PRO A 242 16.06 20.00 -0.66
CA PRO A 242 17.30 20.77 -0.68
C PRO A 242 18.48 19.86 -0.39
N ASP A 243 19.64 20.12 -1.00
CA ASP A 243 20.83 19.37 -0.63
C ASP A 243 21.11 19.61 0.86
N PRO A 244 21.06 18.56 1.69
CA PRO A 244 21.19 18.74 3.12
C PRO A 244 22.63 19.11 3.45
N ASP A 245 22.77 19.96 4.45
CA ASP A 245 24.02 20.06 5.15
C ASP A 245 24.25 18.75 5.90
N LEU A 246 25.28 18.03 5.47
CA LEU A 246 25.69 16.76 6.06
C LEU A 246 26.77 17.04 7.11
N GLU A 247 26.47 17.95 8.04
CA GLU A 247 27.27 18.33 9.21
C GLU A 247 27.96 17.12 9.87
N PRO A 248 29.12 17.31 10.55
CA PRO A 248 29.84 16.20 11.15
C PRO A 248 28.97 15.49 12.19
N GLY A 249 28.70 14.21 11.95
CA GLY A 249 27.83 13.38 12.78
C GLY A 249 27.16 12.27 12.00
N ILE A 250 26.56 11.34 12.76
CA ILE A 250 25.87 10.16 12.24
C ILE A 250 24.41 10.25 12.65
N SER A 251 23.56 10.59 11.69
CA SER A 251 22.11 10.61 11.86
C SER A 251 21.52 9.28 11.39
N LEU A 252 20.89 8.53 12.28
CA LEU A 252 20.10 7.35 11.96
C LEU A 252 18.63 7.71 11.97
N SER A 253 17.82 7.06 11.14
CA SER A 253 16.37 7.27 11.16
C SER A 253 15.60 5.97 11.15
N LEU A 254 14.52 5.94 11.94
CA LEU A 254 13.53 4.87 11.95
C LEU A 254 12.18 5.53 11.80
N GLN A 255 11.42 5.13 10.77
CA GLN A 255 10.10 5.70 10.50
C GLN A 255 8.96 4.69 10.64
N GLY A 256 7.83 5.20 11.13
CA GLY A 256 6.56 4.49 11.24
C GLY A 256 5.86 4.75 12.57
N ASP A 257 4.79 4.00 12.83
CA ASP A 257 4.12 4.04 14.13
C ASP A 257 5.07 3.57 15.24
N TYR A 258 4.96 4.22 16.40
CA TYR A 258 5.68 3.87 17.64
C TYR A 258 5.11 2.61 18.31
N SER A 259 4.91 1.55 17.54
CA SER A 259 4.34 0.27 17.97
C SER A 259 5.38 -0.84 17.91
N ASP A 260 5.63 -1.50 19.04
CA ASP A 260 6.57 -2.64 19.16
C ASP A 260 6.20 -3.82 18.26
N GLY A 261 4.92 -4.00 17.93
CA GLY A 261 4.49 -5.02 16.97
C GLY A 261 4.87 -4.72 15.50
N ARG A 262 5.41 -3.54 15.21
CA ARG A 262 5.81 -3.11 13.86
C ARG A 262 7.31 -2.81 13.76
N ARG A 263 7.94 -2.40 14.87
CA ARG A 263 9.34 -2.00 14.91
C ARG A 263 10.05 -2.56 16.15
N ASP A 264 11.26 -3.04 15.98
CA ASP A 264 12.08 -3.56 17.08
C ASP A 264 12.85 -2.42 17.79
N TYR A 265 12.13 -1.57 18.51
CA TYR A 265 12.73 -0.48 19.28
C TYR A 265 13.70 -0.98 20.35
N ASN A 266 13.38 -2.11 20.98
CA ASN A 266 14.22 -2.69 22.03
C ASN A 266 15.58 -3.14 21.48
N GLY A 267 15.60 -3.87 20.37
CA GLY A 267 16.83 -4.25 19.69
C GLY A 267 17.65 -3.03 19.27
N VAL A 268 17.01 -2.02 18.67
CA VAL A 268 17.70 -0.80 18.24
C VAL A 268 18.32 -0.04 19.43
N PHE A 269 17.58 0.21 20.51
CA PHE A 269 18.09 0.96 21.65
C PHE A 269 19.21 0.23 22.40
N ASN A 270 19.12 -1.09 22.54
CA ASN A 270 20.14 -1.89 23.23
C ASN A 270 21.49 -1.83 22.51
N HIS A 271 21.49 -1.77 21.18
CA HIS A 271 22.72 -1.72 20.38
C HIS A 271 23.20 -0.28 20.11
N LEU A 272 22.33 0.72 20.20
CA LEU A 272 22.69 2.13 19.98
C LEU A 272 23.83 2.60 20.89
N GLY A 273 23.89 2.14 22.15
CA GLY A 273 24.99 2.47 23.06
C GLY A 273 26.36 1.97 22.58
N SER A 274 26.40 0.84 21.87
CA SER A 274 27.64 0.31 21.26
C SER A 274 28.10 1.21 20.11
N VAL A 275 27.16 1.59 19.25
CA VAL A 275 27.38 2.52 18.13
C VAL A 275 27.91 3.87 18.62
N ILE A 276 27.27 4.46 19.66
CA ILE A 276 27.71 5.72 20.27
C ILE A 276 29.13 5.61 20.82
N ARG A 277 29.44 4.53 21.54
CA ARG A 277 30.78 4.32 22.11
C ARG A 277 31.82 4.29 20.99
N LYS A 278 31.59 3.49 19.95
CA LYS A 278 32.51 3.37 18.82
C LYS A 278 32.69 4.69 18.06
N ALA A 279 31.61 5.42 17.81
CA ALA A 279 31.67 6.72 17.15
C ALA A 279 32.46 7.77 17.95
N ASN A 280 32.53 7.61 19.28
CA ASN A 280 33.26 8.49 20.19
C ASN A 280 34.68 8.00 20.54
N GLU A 281 35.13 6.85 20.03
CA GLU A 281 36.48 6.34 20.32
C GLU A 281 37.53 7.29 19.72
N GLU A 282 38.39 7.88 20.54
CA GLU A 282 39.52 8.65 20.04
C GLU A 282 40.63 7.70 19.58
N SER A 283 40.97 7.73 18.29
CA SER A 283 42.11 6.98 17.74
C SER A 283 42.78 7.76 16.60
N GLU A 284 44.01 7.37 16.25
CA GLU A 284 44.78 8.07 15.22
C GLU A 284 44.05 8.02 13.86
N GLY A 285 43.59 9.18 13.39
CA GLY A 285 42.80 9.30 12.15
C GLY A 285 41.28 9.20 12.32
N HIS A 286 40.77 9.01 13.55
CA HIS A 286 39.34 9.01 13.86
C HIS A 286 38.97 10.24 14.70
N THR A 287 38.00 11.02 14.23
CA THR A 287 37.47 12.17 14.98
C THR A 287 36.15 11.75 15.60
N PRO A 288 35.95 11.93 16.92
CA PRO A 288 34.69 11.63 17.58
C PRO A 288 33.49 12.26 16.87
N GLN A 289 32.45 11.46 16.64
CA GLN A 289 31.24 11.88 15.95
C GLN A 289 30.03 11.78 16.86
N ASN A 290 29.18 12.81 16.85
CA ASN A 290 27.89 12.71 17.51
C ASN A 290 26.98 11.75 16.74
N VAL A 291 26.27 10.88 17.46
CA VAL A 291 25.28 9.95 16.89
C VAL A 291 23.90 10.40 17.33
N SER A 292 22.96 10.53 16.39
CA SER A 292 21.55 10.76 16.69
C SER A 292 20.69 9.67 16.08
N LEU A 293 19.64 9.27 16.78
CA LEU A 293 18.58 8.39 16.29
C LEU A 293 17.27 9.19 16.25
N HIS A 294 16.79 9.44 15.04
CA HIS A 294 15.53 10.12 14.78
C HIS A 294 14.40 9.11 14.59
N LEU A 295 13.44 9.11 15.50
CA LEU A 295 12.22 8.32 15.43
C LEU A 295 11.13 9.17 14.79
N ILE A 296 10.90 8.98 13.50
CA ILE A 296 10.06 9.85 12.70
C ILE A 296 8.68 9.20 12.52
N GLY A 297 7.65 9.74 13.15
CA GLY A 297 6.35 9.07 13.14
C GLY A 297 5.34 9.64 14.13
N HIS A 298 4.55 8.74 14.71
CA HIS A 298 3.56 9.09 15.72
C HIS A 298 3.18 7.89 16.59
N GLY A 299 2.64 8.16 17.77
CA GLY A 299 2.03 7.16 18.65
C GLY A 299 2.53 7.30 20.08
N THR A 300 2.33 6.26 20.88
CA THR A 300 2.90 6.20 22.23
C THR A 300 4.41 6.01 22.12
N HIS A 301 5.20 6.92 22.68
CA HIS A 301 6.67 6.80 22.63
C HIS A 301 7.14 5.49 23.29
N PRO A 302 7.98 4.67 22.61
CA PRO A 302 8.66 3.56 23.25
C PRO A 302 9.53 4.04 24.41
N SER A 303 9.72 3.18 25.41
CA SER A 303 10.58 3.50 26.56
C SER A 303 12.04 3.52 26.12
N VAL A 304 12.67 4.70 26.17
CA VAL A 304 14.09 4.86 25.83
C VAL A 304 14.97 4.63 27.07
N PRO A 305 15.99 3.76 27.01
CA PRO A 305 16.92 3.55 28.12
C PRO A 305 17.72 4.81 28.48
N ASP A 306 17.98 5.02 29.77
CA ASP A 306 18.66 6.22 30.29
C ASP A 306 20.04 6.49 29.68
N HIS A 307 20.75 5.44 29.28
CA HIS A 307 22.12 5.55 28.75
C HIS A 307 22.18 5.97 27.27
N VAL A 308 21.05 6.03 26.56
CA VAL A 308 20.97 6.48 25.16
C VAL A 308 19.96 7.60 24.94
N LYS A 309 19.21 8.01 25.97
CA LYS A 309 18.10 8.97 25.82
C LYS A 309 18.49 10.30 25.18
N ASP A 310 19.70 10.79 25.46
CA ASP A 310 20.18 12.08 24.93
C ASP A 310 20.55 12.00 23.44
N HIS A 311 20.51 10.80 22.86
CA HIS A 311 20.75 10.53 21.44
C HIS A 311 19.48 10.17 20.67
N VAL A 312 18.32 10.06 21.32
CA VAL A 312 17.06 9.66 20.68
C VAL A 312 16.11 10.84 20.59
N PHE A 313 15.66 11.15 19.38
CA PHE A 313 14.79 12.28 19.08
C PHE A 313 13.46 11.77 18.51
N PHE A 314 12.35 12.26 19.07
CA PHE A 314 11.00 11.97 18.56
C PHE A 314 10.55 13.09 17.64
N ASP A 315 10.57 12.83 16.34
CA ASP A 315 10.19 13.79 15.31
C ASP A 315 8.75 13.51 14.83
N GLU A 316 7.78 14.09 15.53
CA GLU A 316 6.35 13.87 15.30
C GLU A 316 5.67 15.01 14.54
N GLY A 317 4.59 14.69 13.82
CA GLY A 317 3.72 15.68 13.20
C GLY A 317 4.36 16.49 12.07
N LEU A 318 5.49 16.01 11.52
CA LEU A 318 6.17 16.65 10.40
C LEU A 318 5.26 16.72 9.17
N SER A 319 5.40 17.81 8.41
CA SER A 319 4.90 17.82 7.04
C SER A 319 5.72 16.83 6.19
N TYR A 320 5.16 16.27 5.13
CA TYR A 320 5.92 15.40 4.21
C TYR A 320 7.20 16.06 3.66
N PRO A 321 7.20 17.35 3.27
CA PRO A 321 8.43 18.05 2.93
C PRO A 321 9.48 18.05 4.06
N ASP A 322 9.09 18.34 5.30
CA ASP A 322 10.02 18.33 6.45
C ASP A 322 10.49 16.91 6.78
N PHE A 323 9.59 15.94 6.68
CA PHE A 323 9.85 14.51 6.85
C PHE A 323 10.93 14.01 5.89
N TYR A 324 10.78 14.27 4.58
CA TYR A 324 11.78 13.86 3.60
C TYR A 324 13.08 14.66 3.73
N THR A 325 13.00 15.93 4.11
CA THR A 325 14.19 16.76 4.37
C THR A 325 15.00 16.21 5.54
N LEU A 326 14.35 15.87 6.65
CA LEU A 326 14.99 15.25 7.81
C LEU A 326 15.59 13.88 7.45
N MET A 327 14.79 13.00 6.84
CA MET A 327 15.24 11.67 6.42
C MET A 327 16.38 11.72 5.40
N SER A 328 16.44 12.77 4.57
CA SER A 328 17.55 12.95 3.63
C SER A 328 18.89 13.22 4.31
N LYS A 329 18.93 13.54 5.60
CA LYS A 329 20.20 13.72 6.35
C LYS A 329 20.75 12.41 6.89
N SER A 330 19.96 11.33 6.83
CA SER A 330 20.29 10.09 7.52
C SER A 330 21.45 9.36 6.84
N PHE A 331 22.45 9.02 7.64
CA PHE A 331 23.53 8.08 7.30
C PHE A 331 22.94 6.73 6.87
N ALA A 332 21.92 6.30 7.59
CA ALA A 332 21.11 5.14 7.25
C ALA A 332 19.69 5.26 7.80
N VAL A 333 18.73 4.73 7.03
CA VAL A 333 17.39 4.39 7.49
C VAL A 333 17.40 2.95 8.00
N LEU A 334 16.79 2.72 9.16
CA LEU A 334 16.64 1.41 9.80
C LEU A 334 15.21 0.90 9.57
N PRO A 335 15.03 -0.20 8.80
CA PRO A 335 13.74 -0.86 8.69
C PRO A 335 13.21 -1.31 10.06
N ALA A 336 14.08 -1.95 10.86
CA ALA A 336 13.81 -2.50 12.17
C ALA A 336 12.50 -3.30 12.24
N PHE A 337 12.17 -4.11 11.22
CA PHE A 337 10.88 -4.79 11.17
C PHE A 337 10.74 -5.83 12.28
N ALA A 338 9.70 -5.68 13.11
CA ALA A 338 9.35 -6.65 14.16
C ALA A 338 8.40 -7.76 13.68
N SER A 339 8.10 -7.82 12.38
CA SER A 339 7.14 -8.77 11.81
C SER A 339 7.59 -9.27 10.44
N GLU A 340 7.58 -10.60 10.30
CA GLU A 340 7.86 -11.31 9.05
C GLU A 340 6.91 -10.93 7.90
N THR A 341 5.74 -10.38 8.24
CA THR A 341 4.75 -9.97 7.23
C THR A 341 5.29 -8.94 6.24
N TYR A 342 6.33 -8.19 6.62
CA TYR A 342 6.99 -7.20 5.77
C TYR A 342 7.94 -7.79 4.72
N PHE A 343 8.20 -9.10 4.78
CA PHE A 343 9.02 -9.84 3.83
C PHE A 343 8.20 -10.71 2.88
N ASP A 344 6.92 -10.97 3.16
CA ASP A 344 6.08 -11.86 2.34
C ASP A 344 4.76 -11.26 1.84
N ARG A 345 3.94 -10.60 2.67
CA ARG A 345 2.54 -10.28 2.31
C ARG A 345 2.14 -8.82 2.45
N LYS A 346 3.00 -7.98 3.01
CA LYS A 346 2.76 -6.55 3.25
C LYS A 346 3.97 -5.71 2.89
N ALA A 347 3.80 -4.73 2.01
CA ALA A 347 4.85 -3.76 1.74
C ALA A 347 4.96 -2.72 2.87
N SER A 348 6.19 -2.33 3.21
CA SER A 348 6.49 -1.24 4.12
C SER A 348 6.72 0.07 3.37
N SER A 349 6.18 1.18 3.88
CA SER A 349 6.48 2.52 3.35
C SER A 349 7.90 2.98 3.68
N THR A 350 8.62 2.31 4.57
CA THR A 350 10.02 2.65 4.90
C THR A 350 10.95 2.58 3.71
N ILE A 351 10.79 1.56 2.87
CA ILE A 351 11.66 1.36 1.71
C ILE A 351 11.48 2.47 0.67
N PRO A 352 10.25 2.77 0.17
CA PRO A 352 10.05 3.88 -0.76
C PRO A 352 10.34 5.23 -0.12
N ALA A 353 10.06 5.45 1.17
CA ALA A 353 10.39 6.72 1.83
C ALA A 353 11.91 6.98 1.84
N ALA A 354 12.73 5.97 2.11
CA ALA A 354 14.19 6.08 2.04
C ALA A 354 14.67 6.40 0.61
N LEU A 355 14.07 5.76 -0.40
CA LEU A 355 14.35 6.05 -1.81
C LEU A 355 14.02 7.51 -2.17
N ILE A 356 12.80 7.96 -1.83
CA ILE A 356 12.34 9.34 -2.07
C ILE A 356 13.25 10.34 -1.36
N ALA A 357 13.65 10.07 -0.12
CA ALA A 357 14.56 10.91 0.65
C ALA A 357 16.01 10.93 0.11
N GLY A 358 16.38 9.97 -0.75
CA GLY A 358 17.77 9.79 -1.17
C GLY A 358 18.67 9.26 -0.05
N ALA A 359 18.10 8.52 0.91
CA ALA A 359 18.80 8.02 2.09
C ALA A 359 19.12 6.52 1.96
N PRO A 360 20.37 6.09 2.22
CA PRO A 360 20.71 4.67 2.26
C PRO A 360 19.93 3.93 3.34
N ILE A 361 19.65 2.65 3.10
CA ILE A 361 18.97 1.79 4.08
C ILE A 361 19.90 0.65 4.52
N VAL A 362 19.75 0.18 5.77
CA VAL A 362 20.32 -1.10 6.18
C VAL A 362 19.45 -2.22 5.65
N ALA A 363 20.08 -3.20 4.98
CA ALA A 363 19.36 -4.26 4.32
C ALA A 363 19.94 -5.63 4.68
N THR A 364 19.06 -6.55 5.05
CA THR A 364 19.38 -7.99 5.08
C THR A 364 19.22 -8.57 3.68
N GLU A 365 19.77 -9.77 3.46
CA GLU A 365 19.54 -10.54 2.24
C GLU A 365 18.06 -10.83 1.99
N GLU A 366 17.31 -11.06 3.06
CA GLU A 366 15.87 -11.26 3.03
C GLU A 366 15.12 -10.00 2.60
N LEU A 367 15.52 -8.82 3.13
CA LEU A 367 14.95 -7.55 2.70
C LEU A 367 15.19 -7.31 1.21
N LEU A 368 16.40 -7.55 0.71
CA LEU A 368 16.73 -7.38 -0.70
C LEU A 368 15.98 -8.37 -1.60
N LYS A 369 15.67 -9.58 -1.09
CA LYS A 369 14.82 -10.53 -1.81
C LYS A 369 13.37 -10.05 -1.85
N ALA A 370 12.83 -9.58 -0.74
CA ALA A 370 11.46 -9.10 -0.65
C ALA A 370 11.24 -7.84 -1.49
N TYR A 371 12.15 -6.87 -1.39
CA TYR A 371 12.15 -5.62 -2.13
C TYR A 371 13.17 -5.70 -3.27
N SER A 372 12.94 -6.63 -4.20
CA SER A 372 13.86 -6.99 -5.29
C SER A 372 14.23 -5.85 -6.25
N TYR A 373 13.50 -4.73 -6.19
CA TYR A 373 13.89 -3.52 -6.90
C TYR A 373 15.09 -2.81 -6.24
N MET A 374 15.36 -3.00 -4.95
CA MET A 374 16.43 -2.31 -4.23
C MET A 374 17.82 -2.79 -4.70
N PRO A 375 18.66 -1.90 -5.27
CA PRO A 375 20.01 -2.28 -5.68
C PRO A 375 20.93 -2.38 -4.46
N ARG A 376 21.77 -3.41 -4.42
CA ARG A 376 22.70 -3.67 -3.30
C ARG A 376 23.63 -2.50 -3.03
N GLU A 377 24.15 -1.88 -4.09
CA GLU A 377 25.06 -0.75 -4.04
C GLU A 377 24.46 0.52 -3.44
N ALA A 378 23.13 0.61 -3.32
CA ALA A 378 22.43 1.70 -2.64
C ALA A 378 22.16 1.41 -1.16
N THR A 379 22.60 0.25 -0.64
CA THR A 379 22.26 -0.23 0.72
C THR A 379 23.49 -0.58 1.53
N TRP A 380 23.34 -0.51 2.85
CA TRP A 380 24.26 -1.11 3.81
C TRP A 380 23.86 -2.57 4.03
N VAL A 381 24.46 -3.47 3.27
CA VAL A 381 24.10 -4.90 3.32
C VAL A 381 24.71 -5.56 4.57
N ALA A 382 23.86 -6.27 5.30
CA ALA A 382 24.26 -7.10 6.44
C ALA A 382 25.07 -8.32 5.99
N ARG A 383 26.14 -8.62 6.73
CA ARG A 383 26.87 -9.89 6.58
C ARG A 383 26.12 -11.02 7.30
N PRO A 384 26.40 -12.29 6.98
CA PRO A 384 25.81 -13.41 7.70
C PRO A 384 26.01 -13.29 9.21
N GLY A 385 24.90 -13.28 9.97
CA GLY A 385 24.89 -13.15 11.43
C GLY A 385 24.87 -11.72 11.97
N GLU A 386 24.96 -10.68 11.12
CA GLU A 386 24.80 -9.28 11.55
C GLU A 386 23.32 -8.89 11.62
N GLY A 387 22.92 -8.26 12.73
CA GLY A 387 21.69 -7.48 12.82
C GLY A 387 21.88 -6.08 12.23
N GLU A 388 20.79 -5.30 12.10
CA GLU A 388 20.83 -3.98 11.47
C GLU A 388 21.82 -3.02 12.17
N MET A 389 21.85 -3.03 13.51
CA MET A 389 22.73 -2.16 14.28
C MET A 389 24.20 -2.62 14.25
N ASP A 390 24.47 -3.91 14.06
CA ASP A 390 25.83 -4.41 13.88
C ASP A 390 26.42 -3.90 12.55
N VAL A 391 25.57 -3.78 11.52
CA VAL A 391 25.95 -3.14 10.25
C VAL A 391 26.35 -1.69 10.48
N ILE A 392 25.52 -0.93 11.20
CA ILE A 392 25.82 0.47 11.52
C ILE A 392 27.14 0.57 12.27
N GLU A 393 27.31 -0.20 13.34
CA GLU A 393 28.55 -0.20 14.11
C GLU A 393 29.75 -0.49 13.20
N ARG A 394 29.63 -1.44 12.26
CA ARG A 394 30.70 -1.75 11.30
C ARG A 394 31.02 -0.60 10.34
N VAL A 395 30.02 0.13 9.85
CA VAL A 395 30.19 1.10 8.75
C VAL A 395 30.24 2.56 9.21
N ILE A 396 30.11 2.84 10.50
CA ILE A 396 29.94 4.21 11.02
C ILE A 396 31.07 5.18 10.63
N ASP A 397 32.28 4.67 10.38
CA ASP A 397 33.44 5.47 9.97
C ASP A 397 33.58 5.59 8.43
N ASP A 398 32.73 4.91 7.65
CA ASP A 398 32.78 4.86 6.18
C ASP A 398 32.02 6.02 5.53
N ARG A 399 32.54 7.24 5.70
CA ARG A 399 31.94 8.45 5.14
C ARG A 399 31.88 8.43 3.61
N ASP A 400 32.91 7.92 2.95
CA ASP A 400 32.95 7.80 1.50
C ASP A 400 31.91 6.79 1.00
N GLY A 401 31.75 5.66 1.69
CA GLY A 401 30.73 4.67 1.40
C GLY A 401 29.32 5.20 1.59
N PHE A 402 29.09 6.08 2.57
CA PHE A 402 27.83 6.80 2.75
C PHE A 402 27.52 7.70 1.54
N LEU A 403 28.46 8.56 1.14
CA LEU A 403 28.26 9.49 0.02
C LEU A 403 28.01 8.73 -1.29
N LYS A 404 28.74 7.63 -1.53
CA LYS A 404 28.53 6.77 -2.71
C LYS A 404 27.14 6.15 -2.72
N ARG A 405 26.70 5.57 -1.59
CA ARG A 405 25.36 4.96 -1.47
C ARG A 405 24.25 5.97 -1.62
N ARG A 406 24.39 7.14 -1.00
CA ARG A 406 23.47 8.26 -1.15
C ARG A 406 23.26 8.62 -2.62
N GLN A 407 24.34 8.75 -3.37
CA GLN A 407 24.26 9.04 -4.80
C GLN A 407 23.60 7.88 -5.56
N ALA A 408 23.96 6.63 -5.26
CA ALA A 408 23.32 5.45 -5.84
C ALA A 408 21.80 5.39 -5.57
N VAL A 409 21.34 5.73 -4.36
CA VAL A 409 19.89 5.82 -4.04
C VAL A 409 19.21 6.88 -4.92
N ARG A 410 19.81 8.07 -5.04
CA ARG A 410 19.25 9.18 -5.84
C ARG A 410 19.17 8.81 -7.33
N ASP A 411 20.25 8.26 -7.88
CA ASP A 411 20.31 7.84 -9.29
C ASP A 411 19.31 6.71 -9.57
N PHE A 412 19.24 5.73 -8.67
CA PHE A 412 18.29 4.63 -8.79
C PHE A 412 16.83 5.09 -8.70
N THR A 413 16.53 5.99 -7.76
CA THR A 413 15.18 6.55 -7.60
C THR A 413 14.74 7.29 -8.86
N LYS A 414 15.64 8.05 -9.49
CA LYS A 414 15.36 8.67 -10.79
C LYS A 414 15.03 7.63 -11.86
N SER A 415 15.80 6.54 -11.95
CA SER A 415 15.52 5.46 -12.90
C SER A 415 14.17 4.78 -12.61
N LEU A 416 13.82 4.55 -11.35
CA LEU A 416 12.52 4.00 -10.97
C LEU A 416 11.35 4.90 -11.38
N LEU A 417 11.48 6.21 -11.25
CA LEU A 417 10.45 7.16 -11.69
C LEU A 417 10.19 7.03 -13.19
N GLU A 418 11.25 6.98 -14.00
CA GLU A 418 11.17 6.79 -15.46
C GLU A 418 10.57 5.41 -15.81
N GLN A 419 10.99 4.35 -15.13
CA GLN A 419 10.46 3.00 -15.32
C GLN A 419 8.98 2.91 -14.95
N ASN A 420 8.53 3.52 -13.86
CA ASN A 420 7.13 3.54 -13.45
C ASN A 420 6.24 4.22 -14.51
N GLN A 421 6.72 5.33 -15.10
CA GLN A 421 6.01 6.01 -16.19
C GLN A 421 5.94 5.14 -17.45
N ALA A 422 7.06 4.53 -17.84
CA ALA A 422 7.11 3.65 -19.01
C ALA A 422 6.21 2.41 -18.85
N ASN A 423 6.25 1.79 -17.66
CA ASN A 423 5.46 0.62 -17.31
C ASN A 423 3.97 0.93 -17.34
N THR A 424 3.52 1.99 -16.68
CA THR A 424 2.09 2.36 -16.67
C THR A 424 1.57 2.70 -18.07
N LYS A 425 2.38 3.35 -18.91
CA LYS A 425 2.04 3.54 -20.34
C LYS A 425 1.86 2.22 -21.08
N ALA A 426 2.77 1.27 -20.89
CA ALA A 426 2.67 -0.06 -21.49
C ALA A 426 1.42 -0.82 -20.98
N TRP A 427 1.15 -0.78 -19.67
CA TRP A 427 0.00 -1.47 -19.08
C TRP A 427 -1.34 -0.94 -19.58
N ILE A 428 -1.46 0.39 -19.75
CA ILE A 428 -2.66 1.01 -20.32
C ILE A 428 -2.87 0.56 -21.78
N ASN A 429 -1.80 0.50 -22.58
CA ASN A 429 -1.88 0.02 -23.96
C ASN A 429 -2.29 -1.45 -24.00
N GLU A 430 -1.68 -2.30 -23.18
CA GLU A 430 -2.04 -3.72 -23.06
C GLU A 430 -3.51 -3.92 -22.67
N ALA A 431 -4.02 -3.09 -21.74
CA ALA A 431 -5.43 -3.12 -21.35
C ALA A 431 -6.35 -2.82 -22.54
N PHE A 432 -6.06 -1.80 -23.35
CA PHE A 432 -6.84 -1.49 -24.55
C PHE A 432 -6.70 -2.54 -25.66
N GLU A 433 -5.53 -3.16 -25.81
CA GLU A 433 -5.34 -4.26 -26.76
C GLU A 433 -6.16 -5.49 -26.40
N LYS A 434 -6.34 -5.80 -25.11
CA LYS A 434 -7.25 -6.87 -24.67
C LYS A 434 -8.70 -6.54 -25.07
N TYR A 435 -9.12 -5.28 -24.95
CA TYR A 435 -10.48 -4.86 -25.31
C TYR A 435 -10.80 -4.92 -26.79
N ASN A 436 -9.79 -4.78 -27.65
CA ASN A 436 -10.00 -4.87 -29.10
C ASN A 436 -10.01 -6.33 -29.60
N ARG A 437 -9.57 -7.29 -28.76
CA ARG A 437 -9.51 -8.71 -29.09
C ARG A 437 -10.75 -9.49 -28.64
N ASN A 438 -11.37 -9.07 -27.55
CA ASN A 438 -12.58 -9.65 -26.95
C ASN A 438 -13.83 -8.86 -27.38
#